data_AF-A0A7J9DML7-F1
#
_entry.id   AF-A0A7J9DML7-F1
#
_cell.length_a   1.000
_cell.length_b   1.000
_cell.length_c   1.000
_cell.angle_alpha   90.00
_cell.angle_beta   90.00
_cell.angle_gamma   90.00
#
_symmetry.space_group_name_H-M   'P 1'
#
loop_
_entity.id
_entity.type
_entity.pdbx_description
1 polymer ?
#
loop_
_entity_poly.entity_id
_entity_poly.type
_entity_poly.pdbx_seq_one_letter_code
_entity_poly.pdbx_strand_id
1 'polypeptide(L)'
;SRNDFIFNNASRSSHELIASALAWAKSFGFSGNMKQLACFSKTEQGWQHPEPRWIKININGSVSMSNTKAAIGGVVRCSSGVWLVD
;
A
#
# COMPACT_ATOMS: atom_id res chain seq x y z
N SER A 1 6.88 2.57 -18.72
CA SER A 1 6.92 3.64 -17.71
C SER A 1 6.82 3.04 -16.31
N ARG A 2 7.26 3.76 -15.26
CA ARG A 2 7.33 3.27 -13.85
C ARG A 2 5.97 2.89 -13.24
N ASN A 3 4.85 3.30 -13.85
CA ASN A 3 3.51 3.12 -13.30
C ASN A 3 2.58 2.28 -14.19
N ASP A 4 3.03 1.79 -15.35
CA ASP A 4 2.19 1.00 -16.26
C ASP A 4 1.71 -0.32 -15.61
N PHE A 5 2.38 -0.76 -14.54
CA PHE A 5 2.11 -1.99 -13.79
C PHE A 5 0.83 -1.95 -12.93
N ILE A 6 0.45 -0.79 -12.39
CA ILE A 6 -0.73 -0.68 -11.52
C ILE A 6 -2.02 -0.55 -12.34
N PHE A 7 -1.95 0.06 -13.53
CA PHE A 7 -3.13 0.49 -14.28
C PHE A 7 -3.53 -0.41 -15.47
N ASN A 8 -2.67 -1.34 -15.91
CA ASN A 8 -2.88 -2.03 -17.20
C ASN A 8 -3.33 -3.50 -17.12
N ASN A 9 -3.86 -3.97 -15.98
CA ASN A 9 -4.53 -5.28 -15.86
C ASN A 9 -3.79 -6.47 -16.52
N ALA A 10 -2.45 -6.47 -16.47
CA ALA A 10 -1.66 -7.53 -17.08
C ALA A 10 -1.68 -8.76 -16.16
N SER A 11 -2.22 -9.88 -16.64
CA SER A 11 -2.24 -11.15 -15.90
C SER A 11 -0.81 -11.68 -15.74
N ARG A 12 -0.18 -11.41 -14.60
CA ARG A 12 1.13 -11.95 -14.24
C ARG A 12 1.02 -13.20 -13.38
N SER A 13 2.01 -14.08 -13.50
CA SER A 13 2.09 -15.27 -12.66
C SER A 13 2.33 -14.89 -11.20
N SER A 14 1.86 -15.72 -10.25
CA SER A 14 2.04 -15.50 -8.81
C SER A 14 3.50 -15.28 -8.41
N HIS A 15 4.43 -15.92 -9.11
CA HIS A 15 5.87 -15.76 -8.91
C HIS A 15 6.35 -14.33 -9.18
N GLU A 16 5.88 -13.70 -10.26
CA GLU A 16 6.26 -12.33 -10.59
C GLU A 16 5.68 -11.32 -9.60
N LEU A 17 4.47 -11.56 -9.08
CA LEU A 17 3.87 -10.73 -8.03
C LEU A 17 4.68 -10.80 -6.74
N ILE A 18 5.05 -12.02 -6.30
CA ILE A 18 5.85 -12.24 -5.10
C ILE A 18 7.24 -11.60 -5.27
N ALA A 19 7.89 -11.82 -6.42
CA ALA A 19 9.19 -11.25 -6.71
C ALA A 19 9.15 -9.70 -6.73
N SER A 20 8.11 -9.11 -7.33
CA SER A 20 7.93 -7.66 -7.38
C SER A 20 7.65 -7.07 -6.01
N ALA A 21 6.80 -7.73 -5.20
CA ALA A 21 6.53 -7.31 -3.83
C ALA A 21 7.79 -7.40 -2.95
N LEU A 22 8.59 -8.47 -3.10
CA LEU A 22 9.87 -8.62 -2.42
C LEU A 22 10.88 -7.56 -2.85
N ALA A 23 10.98 -7.27 -4.15
CA ALA A 23 11.85 -6.20 -4.66
C ALA A 23 11.41 -4.83 -4.13
N TRP A 24 10.11 -4.57 -4.07
CA TRP A 24 9.54 -3.34 -3.52
C TRP A 24 9.85 -3.21 -2.02
N ALA A 25 9.61 -4.26 -1.23
CA ALA A 25 9.94 -4.27 0.20
C ALA A 25 11.45 -4.07 0.45
N LYS A 26 12.31 -4.74 -0.34
CA LYS A 26 13.76 -4.56 -0.28
C LYS A 26 14.21 -3.17 -0.69
N SER A 27 13.50 -2.50 -1.61
CA SER A 27 13.82 -1.12 -1.99
C SER A 27 13.62 -0.10 -0.85
N PHE A 28 12.82 -0.44 0.18
CA PHE A 28 12.72 0.37 1.40
C PHE A 28 13.81 0.05 2.43
N GLY A 29 14.44 -1.12 2.34
CA GLY A 29 15.51 -1.53 3.22
C GLY A 29 16.86 -1.27 2.57
N PHE A 30 17.36 -0.04 2.68
CA PHE A 30 18.78 0.36 2.78
C PHE A 30 18.90 1.85 2.46
N SER A 31 18.43 2.69 3.39
CA SER A 31 18.98 4.03 3.56
C SER A 31 19.25 4.17 5.05
N GLY A 32 20.53 4.25 5.43
CA GLY A 32 21.02 4.30 6.82
C GLY A 32 20.56 5.51 7.64
N ASN A 33 19.51 6.19 7.19
CA ASN A 33 18.86 7.33 7.84
C ASN A 33 17.33 7.26 7.69
N MET A 34 16.73 6.07 7.67
CA MET A 34 15.31 5.97 8.06
C MET A 34 15.23 6.30 9.54
N LYS A 35 15.08 7.60 9.85
CA LYS A 35 14.44 8.05 11.09
C LYS A 35 13.26 7.13 11.27
N GLN A 36 13.31 6.31 12.30
CA GLN A 36 12.30 5.37 12.73
C GLN A 36 10.92 5.88 12.28
N LEU A 37 10.44 5.40 11.12
CA LEU A 37 9.04 5.48 10.75
C LEU A 37 8.35 4.44 11.63
N ALA A 38 8.50 4.58 12.96
CA ALA A 38 7.54 4.06 13.87
C ALA A 38 6.22 4.62 13.33
N CYS A 39 5.34 3.71 12.94
CA CYS A 39 3.93 4.02 12.94
C CYS A 39 3.64 4.44 14.38
N PHE A 40 3.81 5.73 14.67
CA PHE A 40 3.20 6.32 15.83
C PHE A 40 1.72 6.18 15.53
N SER A 41 1.13 5.08 16.03
CA SER A 41 -0.30 5.02 16.22
C SER A 41 -0.58 6.11 17.24
N LYS A 42 -0.74 7.35 16.78
CA LYS A 42 -1.46 8.35 17.55
C LYS A 42 -2.74 7.65 17.97
N THR A 43 -2.95 7.53 19.27
CA THR A 43 -4.20 7.05 19.89
C THR A 43 -5.36 8.02 19.65
N GLU A 44 -5.32 8.78 18.55
CA GLU A 44 -6.44 9.57 18.11
C GLU A 44 -7.43 8.59 17.47
N GLN A 45 -8.57 8.39 18.15
CA GLN A 45 -9.68 7.58 17.65
C GLN A 45 -10.25 8.24 16.40
N GLY A 46 -9.77 7.83 15.22
CA GLY A 46 -10.37 8.24 13.96
C GLY A 46 -9.39 8.41 12.82
N TRP A 47 -9.93 8.77 11.67
CA TRP A 47 -9.12 9.06 10.50
C TRP A 47 -8.41 10.40 10.63
N GLN A 48 -7.09 10.38 10.54
CA GLN A 48 -6.25 11.56 10.44
C GLN A 48 -6.07 11.98 8.98
N HIS A 49 -6.51 13.18 8.63
CA HIS A 49 -6.26 13.74 7.30
C HIS A 49 -4.76 13.98 7.05
N PRO A 50 -4.25 13.67 5.86
CA PRO A 50 -2.89 14.04 5.50
C PRO A 50 -2.81 15.54 5.18
N GLU A 51 -1.60 16.10 5.17
CA GLU A 51 -1.36 17.50 4.79
C GLU A 51 -1.90 17.82 3.38
N PRO A 52 -2.21 19.09 3.07
CA PRO A 52 -2.60 19.49 1.72
C PRO A 52 -1.57 19.02 0.68
N ARG A 53 -2.06 18.50 -0.46
CA ARG A 53 -1.27 17.90 -1.55
C ARG A 53 -0.65 16.53 -1.23
N TRP A 54 -0.87 15.98 -0.04
CA TRP A 54 -0.56 14.59 0.26
C TRP A 54 -1.74 13.68 -0.02
N ILE A 55 -1.42 12.42 -0.28
CA ILE A 55 -2.38 11.36 -0.51
C ILE A 55 -2.20 10.33 0.60
N LYS A 56 -3.31 9.81 1.12
CA LYS A 56 -3.31 8.73 2.11
C LYS A 56 -3.81 7.44 1.48
N ILE A 57 -2.95 6.44 1.47
CA ILE A 57 -3.25 5.09 1.02
C ILE A 57 -3.64 4.25 2.23
N ASN A 58 -4.81 3.63 2.18
CA ASN A 58 -5.28 2.71 3.23
C ASN A 58 -5.28 1.33 2.63
N ILE A 59 -4.59 0.40 3.27
CA ILE A 59 -4.34 -0.94 2.76
C ILE A 59 -4.98 -1.91 3.73
N ASN A 60 -5.70 -2.90 3.21
CA ASN A 60 -6.22 -4.01 3.99
C ASN A 60 -5.89 -5.33 3.29
N GLY A 61 -5.68 -6.38 4.08
CA GLY A 61 -5.49 -7.74 3.62
C GLY A 61 -6.59 -8.66 4.15
N SER A 62 -6.95 -9.66 3.36
CA SER A 62 -7.80 -10.77 3.82
C SER A 62 -7.14 -12.09 3.45
N VAL A 63 -7.21 -13.05 4.35
CA VAL A 63 -6.73 -14.43 4.12
C VAL A 63 -7.87 -15.38 4.40
N SER A 64 -8.16 -16.26 3.44
CA SER A 64 -9.10 -17.36 3.60
C SER A 64 -8.36 -18.58 4.14
N MET A 65 -8.73 -18.98 5.35
CA MET A 65 -8.13 -20.16 6.01
C MET A 65 -8.54 -21.49 5.35
N SER A 66 -9.61 -21.51 4.56
CA SER A 66 -10.16 -22.75 3.97
C SER A 66 -9.52 -23.14 2.64
N ASN A 67 -8.91 -22.19 1.93
CA ASN A 67 -8.36 -22.45 0.59
C ASN A 67 -7.00 -21.76 0.34
N THR A 68 -6.35 -21.30 1.42
CA THR A 68 -5.02 -20.68 1.37
C THR A 68 -4.91 -19.48 0.42
N LYS A 69 -6.04 -18.86 0.04
CA LYS A 69 -6.05 -17.65 -0.77
C LYS A 69 -5.89 -16.43 0.11
N ALA A 70 -5.11 -15.48 -0.37
CA ALA A 70 -4.97 -14.16 0.22
C ALA A 70 -5.33 -13.09 -0.82
N ALA A 71 -5.91 -12.00 -0.36
CA ALA A 71 -6.21 -10.82 -1.15
C ALA A 71 -5.66 -9.59 -0.42
N ILE A 72 -5.20 -8.62 -1.19
CA ILE A 72 -4.83 -7.29 -0.71
C ILE A 72 -5.65 -6.27 -1.48
N GLY A 73 -6.21 -5.31 -0.77
CA GLY A 73 -6.96 -4.20 -1.33
C GLY A 73 -6.45 -2.90 -0.75
N GLY A 74 -6.61 -1.82 -1.49
CA GLY A 74 -6.31 -0.50 -0.99
C GLY A 74 -7.20 0.57 -1.58
N VAL A 75 -7.45 1.60 -0.80
CA VAL A 75 -8.18 2.79 -1.24
C VAL A 75 -7.30 4.02 -1.07
N VAL A 76 -7.34 4.88 -2.08
CA VAL A 76 -6.56 6.10 -2.15
C VAL A 76 -7.49 7.27 -1.87
N ARG A 77 -7.10 8.15 -0.95
CA ARG A 77 -7.85 9.39 -0.66
C ARG A 77 -6.94 10.59 -0.56
N CYS A 78 -7.45 11.75 -0.96
CA CYS A 78 -6.78 13.03 -0.79
C CYS A 78 -6.90 13.58 0.64
N SER A 79 -6.30 14.74 0.87
CA SER A 79 -6.35 15.46 2.15
C SER A 79 -7.75 15.89 2.60
N SER A 80 -8.69 16.07 1.67
CA SER A 80 -10.10 16.33 2.01
C SER A 80 -10.90 15.07 2.35
N GLY A 81 -10.28 13.88 2.28
CA GLY A 81 -10.93 12.61 2.58
C GLY A 81 -11.72 12.01 1.42
N VAL A 82 -11.77 12.67 0.26
CA VAL A 82 -12.42 12.16 -0.96
C VAL A 82 -11.60 11.01 -1.53
N TRP A 83 -12.30 9.93 -1.92
CA TRP A 83 -11.71 8.78 -2.61
C TRP A 83 -11.30 9.17 -4.03
N LEU A 84 -10.09 8.80 -4.43
CA LEU A 84 -9.52 9.15 -5.74
C LEU A 84 -9.63 8.02 -6.77
N VAL A 85 -10.13 6.86 -6.36
CA VAL A 85 -10.32 5.67 -7.19
C VAL A 85 -11.69 5.07 -6.87
N ASP A 86 -12.41 4.68 -7.91
CA ASP A 86 -13.70 3.98 -7.89
C ASP A 86 -13.49 2.54 -8.39
#